data_AF-A0A506U2K5-F1
#
_entry.id   AF-A0A506U2K5-F1
#
_cell.length_a   1.000
_cell.length_b   1.000
_cell.length_c   1.000
_cell.angle_alpha   90.00
_cell.angle_beta   90.00
_cell.angle_gamma   90.00
#
_symmetry.space_group_name_H-M   'P 1'
#
loop_
_entity.id
_entity.type
_entity.pdbx_description
1 polymer ?
#
loop_
_entity_poly.entity_id
_entity_poly.type
_entity_poly.pdbx_seq_one_letter_code
_entity_poly.pdbx_strand_id
1 'polypeptide(L)' 'MSKLSSDDKNQVHLADSIEYIRQMLGELRRLADSSGEDMLSYLIDMAYIEATDLQSRSKTKM' A
#
# COMPACT_ATOMS: atom_id res chain seq x y z
N MET A 1 -30.35 -9.89 -9.72
CA MET A 1 -29.20 -10.08 -8.81
C MET A 1 -27.91 -9.91 -9.60
N SER A 2 -27.05 -9.09 -9.03
CA SER A 2 -25.89 -8.37 -9.59
C SER A 2 -24.84 -9.25 -10.28
N LYS A 3 -24.59 -8.97 -11.56
CA LYS A 3 -23.29 -9.24 -12.18
C LYS A 3 -22.30 -8.19 -11.64
N LEU A 4 -21.71 -8.44 -10.47
CA LEU A 4 -20.46 -7.76 -10.12
C LEU A 4 -19.43 -8.28 -11.13
N SER A 5 -19.01 -7.39 -12.04
CA SER A 5 -18.04 -7.69 -13.10
C SER A 5 -16.74 -8.18 -12.47
N SER A 6 -16.10 -9.19 -13.05
CA SER A 6 -14.85 -9.78 -12.55
C SER A 6 -13.73 -8.75 -12.32
N ASP A 7 -13.79 -7.62 -13.02
CA ASP A 7 -12.85 -6.49 -12.85
C ASP A 7 -13.01 -5.77 -11.50
N ASP A 8 -14.22 -5.69 -10.96
CA ASP A 8 -14.51 -5.04 -9.67
C ASP A 8 -13.94 -5.85 -8.50
N LYS A 9 -14.09 -7.19 -8.56
CA LYS A 9 -13.47 -8.09 -7.58
C LYS A 9 -11.95 -8.00 -7.57
N ASN A 10 -11.33 -7.86 -8.75
CA ASN A 10 -9.88 -7.77 -8.88
C ASN A 10 -9.34 -6.44 -8.33
N GLN A 11 -10.11 -5.35 -8.48
CA GLN A 11 -9.76 -4.04 -7.93
C GLN A 11 -9.90 -3.99 -6.41
N VAL A 12 -10.95 -4.58 -5.83
CA VAL A 12 -11.10 -4.70 -4.37
C VAL A 12 -9.94 -5.50 -3.79
N HIS A 13 -9.59 -6.63 -4.42
CA HIS A 13 -8.47 -7.46 -3.98
C HIS A 13 -7.11 -6.74 -4.07
N LEU A 14 -6.92 -5.89 -5.08
CA LEU A 14 -5.73 -5.04 -5.22
C LEU A 14 -5.69 -3.95 -4.14
N ALA A 15 -6.80 -3.27 -3.88
CA ALA A 15 -6.89 -2.25 -2.84
C ALA A 15 -6.59 -2.80 -1.44
N ASP A 16 -7.11 -4.00 -1.14
CA ASP A 16 -6.85 -4.72 0.12
C ASP A 16 -5.38 -5.15 0.22
N SER A 17 -4.78 -5.59 -0.90
CA SER A 17 -3.36 -5.93 -0.97
C SER A 17 -2.47 -4.71 -0.72
N ILE A 18 -2.85 -3.54 -1.25
CA ILE A 18 -2.12 -2.28 -1.02
C ILE A 18 -2.24 -1.83 0.44
N GLU A 19 -3.41 -1.96 1.06
CA GLU A 19 -3.58 -1.63 2.48
C GLU A 19 -2.70 -2.51 3.37
N TYR A 20 -2.64 -3.81 3.09
CA TYR A 20 -1.75 -4.74 3.78
C TYR A 20 -0.26 -4.35 3.63
N ILE A 21 0.17 -3.99 2.41
CA ILE A 21 1.54 -3.52 2.16
C ILE A 21 1.86 -2.25 2.95
N ARG A 22 0.93 -1.28 3.01
CA ARG A 22 1.12 -0.04 3.79
C ARG A 22 1.28 -0.32 5.29
N GLN A 23 0.53 -1.29 5.83
CA GLN A 23 0.69 -1.72 7.21
C GLN A 23 2.07 -2.34 7.46
N MET A 24 2.53 -3.25 6.59
CA MET A 24 3.86 -3.85 6.70
C MET A 24 5.00 -2.82 6.59
N LEU A 25 4.89 -1.86 5.68
CA LEU A 25 5.87 -0.77 5.55
C LEU A 25 5.94 0.06 6.84
N GLY A 26 4.81 0.32 7.49
CA GLY A 26 4.76 0.99 8.79
C GLY A 26 5.47 0.21 9.90
N GLU A 27 5.34 -1.12 9.93
CA GLU A 27 6.08 -1.98 10.87
C GLU A 27 7.60 -1.95 10.59
N LEU A 28 7.99 -2.11 9.32
CA LEU A 28 9.39 -2.09 8.92
C LEU A 28 10.06 -0.75 9.25
N ARG A 29 9.34 0.36 9.10
CA ARG A 29 9.86 1.69 9.45
C ARG A 29 10.22 1.76 10.93
N ARG A 30 9.35 1.27 11.81
CA ARG A 30 9.61 1.25 13.26
C ARG A 30 10.83 0.40 13.60
N LEU A 31 11.03 -0.71 12.90
CA LEU A 31 12.19 -1.56 13.08
C LEU A 31 13.49 -0.88 12.59
N ALA A 32 13.47 -0.24 11.41
CA ALA A 32 14.62 0.47 10.86
C ALA A 32 15.02 1.70 11.70
N ASP A 33 14.03 2.43 12.23
CA ASP A 33 14.28 3.56 13.13
C ASP A 33 14.94 3.09 14.45
N SER A 34 14.65 1.85 14.89
CA SER A 34 15.28 1.26 16.08
C SER A 34 16.73 0.82 15.86
N SER A 35 17.12 0.52 14.62
CA SER A 35 18.51 0.16 14.24
C SER A 35 19.36 1.37 13.84
N GLY A 36 18.76 2.56 13.68
CA GLY A 36 19.47 3.77 13.25
C GLY A 36 19.88 3.73 11.77
N GLU A 37 19.14 2.98 10.94
CA GLU A 37 19.46 2.80 9.52
C GLU A 37 18.72 3.83 8.66
N ASP A 38 19.21 5.07 8.65
CA ASP A 38 18.57 6.22 7.99
C ASP A 38 18.22 5.97 6.52
N MET A 39 19.08 5.27 5.76
CA MET A 39 18.79 4.91 4.37
C MET A 39 17.66 3.89 4.24
N LEU A 40 17.58 2.92 5.15
CA LEU A 40 16.50 1.92 5.13
C LEU A 40 15.17 2.59 5.45
N SER A 41 15.15 3.42 6.48
CA SER A 41 14.00 4.26 6.83
C SER A 41 13.54 5.11 5.65
N TYR A 42 14.46 5.79 4.95
CA TYR A 42 14.13 6.58 3.75
C TYR A 42 13.49 5.73 2.64
N LEU A 43 14.04 4.56 2.34
CA LEU A 43 13.48 3.66 1.31
C LEU A 43 12.06 3.18 1.67
N ILE A 44 11.82 2.93 2.96
CA ILE A 44 10.50 2.54 3.46
C ILE A 44 9.49 3.69 3.32
N ASP A 45 9.88 4.93 3.60
CA ASP A 45 9.01 6.10 3.39
C ASP A 45 8.65 6.28 1.92
N MET A 46 9.64 6.16 1.02
CA MET A 46 9.39 6.28 -0.41
C MET A 46 8.44 5.19 -0.91
N ALA A 47 8.60 3.95 -0.43
CA ALA A 47 7.67 2.86 -0.74
C ALA A 47 6.26 3.11 -0.19
N TYR A 48 6.13 3.72 1.00
CA TYR A 48 4.84 4.04 1.60
C TYR A 48 4.10 5.12 0.80
N ILE A 49 4.82 6.15 0.35
CA ILE A 49 4.27 7.22 -0.49
C ILE A 49 3.76 6.64 -1.81
N GLU A 50 4.56 5.81 -2.49
CA GLU A 50 4.18 5.17 -3.76
C GLU A 50 2.95 4.25 -3.58
N ALA A 51 2.90 3.45 -2.51
CA ALA A 51 1.75 2.60 -2.23
C ALA A 51 0.47 3.41 -1.97
N THR A 52 0.60 4.56 -1.33
CA THR A 52 -0.53 5.48 -1.07
C THR A 52 -1.02 6.13 -2.37
N ASP A 53 -0.09 6.56 -3.24
CA ASP A 53 -0.45 7.08 -4.58
C ASP A 53 -1.19 6.01 -5.41
N LEU A 54 -0.67 4.78 -5.46
CA LEU A 54 -1.32 3.66 -6.16
C LEU A 54 -2.73 3.36 -5.62
N GLN A 55 -2.93 3.41 -4.30
CA GLN A 55 -4.25 3.23 -3.70
C GLN A 55 -5.22 4.36 -4.12
N SER A 56 -4.73 5.61 -4.15
CA SER A 56 -5.54 6.78 -4.52
C SER A 56 -5.98 6.76 -5.99
N ARG A 57 -5.08 6.34 -6.88
CA ARG A 57 -5.35 6.17 -8.32
C ARG A 57 -6.36 5.05 -8.58
N SER A 58 -6.34 4.01 -7.76
CA SER A 58 -7.32 2.91 -7.82
C SER A 58 -8.72 3.37 -7.42
N LYS A 59 -8.85 4.28 -6.45
CA LYS A 59 -10.14 4.83 -6.00
C LYS A 59 -10.72 5.91 -6.93
N THR A 60 -9.86 6.63 -7.66
CA THR A 60 -10.27 7.77 -8.53
C THR A 60 -10.90 7.32 -9.85
N LYS A 61 -10.85 6.02 -10.19
CA LYS A 61 -11.49 5.45 -11.38
C LYS A 61 -12.97 5.07 -11.19
N MET A 62 -13.55 5.32 -10.01
CA MET A 62 -14.95 5.01 -9.68
C MET A 62 -15.90 6.17 -9.98
#